data_AF-A0A2E0TDK7-F1
#
_entry.id   AF-A0A2E0TDK7-F1
#
_cell.length_a   1.000
_cell.length_b   1.000
_cell.length_c   1.000
_cell.angle_alpha   90.00
_cell.angle_beta   90.00
_cell.angle_gamma   90.00
#
_symmetry.space_group_name_H-M   'P 1'
#
loop_
_entity.id
_entity.type
_entity.pdbx_description
1 polymer ?
#
loop_
_entity_poly.entity_id
_entity_poly.type
_entity_poly.pdbx_seq_one_letter_code
_entity_poly.pdbx_strand_id
1 'polypeptide(L)'
;MGPNLGRPIAPRQKSRVPPERVPRREEVSPPRAPARSRASPALFVREPRGDRPAGMPRMAFGFADARNRVWLDAMTIRLDYALAMDAGSGCGLTDALLDAEEAPFRAGLARVRAAVDEGKLGFWDLPRDAATRDAVVEWAKGVDPAITDVLVLGIGGSSLGGRAVYEALGGPPELRAMQGEARRIHFPDNSDPWRLAHLLEALDPKKTLAIAISKSGGTAETAASLLVVREWLKKAEAPMAKHLVLVTDPKSGSLRKLAGEEGLTAFAIPPNVGGRFSVLTPVGLVPAALAGFDVEGLLAGADAMRTRCGAEQLRQNPAGLLAALHVLHHRLFGRHLHVLMPYADGLRGVAAWFV
;
A
#
# COMPACT_ATOMS: atom_id res chain seq x y z
N MET A 1 -23.59 -40.04 47.28
CA MET A 1 -23.10 -38.71 46.88
C MET A 1 -23.44 -38.51 45.41
N GLY A 2 -24.53 -37.81 45.11
CA GLY A 2 -24.92 -37.44 43.75
C GLY A 2 -25.15 -35.93 43.73
N PRO A 3 -24.54 -35.16 42.81
CA PRO A 3 -24.66 -33.71 42.84
C PRO A 3 -25.92 -33.21 42.13
N ASN A 4 -26.51 -32.21 42.78
CA ASN A 4 -27.62 -31.34 42.40
C ASN A 4 -27.57 -30.88 40.94
N LEU A 5 -28.64 -31.13 40.18
CA LEU A 5 -28.91 -30.51 38.88
C LEU A 5 -29.60 -29.15 39.10
N GLY A 6 -28.86 -28.07 38.86
CA GLY A 6 -29.37 -26.70 38.89
C GLY A 6 -30.32 -26.38 37.73
N ARG A 7 -31.36 -25.60 38.04
CA ARG A 7 -32.48 -25.20 37.17
C ARG A 7 -32.05 -24.33 35.97
N PRO A 8 -32.83 -24.30 34.86
CA PRO A 8 -32.54 -23.46 33.71
C PRO A 8 -32.90 -21.99 33.95
N ILE A 9 -32.04 -21.09 33.45
CA ILE A 9 -32.20 -19.62 33.49
C ILE A 9 -33.06 -19.19 32.29
N ALA A 10 -34.17 -18.49 32.55
CA ALA A 10 -35.02 -17.91 31.50
C ALA A 10 -34.38 -16.63 30.90
N PRO A 11 -34.57 -16.35 29.60
CA PRO A 11 -33.97 -15.17 28.95
C PRO A 11 -34.72 -13.87 29.31
N ARG A 12 -33.96 -12.81 29.63
CA ARG A 12 -34.48 -11.46 29.87
C ARG A 12 -35.01 -10.84 28.57
N GLN A 13 -36.30 -10.48 28.55
CA GLN A 13 -36.88 -9.61 27.52
C GLN A 13 -36.31 -8.19 27.65
N LYS A 14 -35.69 -7.68 26.58
CA LYS A 14 -35.44 -6.23 26.40
C LYS A 14 -36.62 -5.65 25.63
N SER A 15 -37.24 -4.60 26.17
CA SER A 15 -38.30 -3.84 25.54
C SER A 15 -37.84 -3.26 24.19
N ARG A 16 -38.61 -3.52 23.12
CA ARG A 16 -38.46 -2.86 21.82
C ARG A 16 -39.39 -1.66 21.78
N VAL A 17 -38.84 -0.47 21.63
CA VAL A 17 -39.58 0.73 21.20
C VAL A 17 -39.60 0.74 19.67
N PRO A 18 -40.75 0.94 19.00
CA PRO A 18 -40.80 0.99 17.54
C PRO A 18 -40.29 2.35 17.01
N PRO A 19 -39.65 2.41 15.83
CA PRO A 19 -39.18 3.67 15.27
C PRO A 19 -40.34 4.50 14.68
N GLU A 20 -40.29 5.82 14.89
CA GLU A 20 -41.18 6.80 14.28
C GLU A 20 -41.06 6.82 12.75
N ARG A 21 -42.21 7.02 12.08
CA ARG A 21 -42.30 7.12 10.61
C ARG A 21 -41.80 8.49 10.13
N VAL A 22 -40.82 8.48 9.24
CA VAL A 22 -40.40 9.67 8.48
C VAL A 22 -41.36 9.90 7.30
N PRO A 23 -41.89 11.11 7.06
CA PRO A 23 -42.79 11.37 5.94
C PRO A 23 -42.03 11.44 4.61
N ARG A 24 -42.62 10.90 3.54
CA ARG A 24 -42.09 10.94 2.17
C ARG A 24 -42.05 12.38 1.64
N ARG A 25 -40.94 12.79 1.04
CA ARG A 25 -40.85 14.03 0.26
C ARG A 25 -41.48 13.83 -1.12
N GLU A 26 -42.30 14.79 -1.53
CA GLU A 26 -42.88 14.90 -2.87
C GLU A 26 -41.77 15.08 -3.93
N GLU A 27 -41.95 14.42 -5.07
CA GLU A 27 -41.08 14.53 -6.24
C GLU A 27 -41.27 15.89 -6.91
N VAL A 28 -40.21 16.69 -6.98
CA VAL A 28 -40.13 17.86 -7.86
C VAL A 28 -39.08 17.57 -8.93
N SER A 29 -39.53 17.49 -10.19
CA SER A 29 -38.65 17.28 -11.35
C SER A 29 -37.80 18.53 -11.64
N PRO A 30 -36.48 18.41 -11.88
CA PRO A 30 -35.65 19.58 -12.20
C PRO A 30 -35.73 19.97 -13.68
N PRO A 31 -35.58 21.27 -14.02
CA PRO A 31 -35.62 21.75 -15.40
C PRO A 31 -34.32 21.44 -16.17
N ARG A 32 -34.42 21.34 -17.51
CA ARG A 32 -33.31 21.05 -18.43
C ARG A 32 -32.24 22.14 -18.44
N ALA A 33 -30.98 21.74 -18.33
CA ALA A 33 -29.81 22.62 -18.37
C ALA A 33 -29.41 23.07 -19.81
N PRO A 34 -28.91 24.30 -20.01
CA PRO A 34 -28.44 24.79 -21.31
C PRO A 34 -26.98 24.38 -21.62
N ALA A 35 -26.60 24.60 -22.88
CA ALA A 35 -25.43 24.02 -23.55
C ALA A 35 -24.05 24.42 -22.98
N ARG A 36 -23.12 23.45 -23.07
CA ARG A 36 -21.78 23.37 -22.50
C ARG A 36 -20.81 24.44 -23.06
N SER A 37 -20.04 25.09 -22.17
CA SER A 37 -18.74 25.65 -22.52
C SER A 37 -17.64 24.85 -21.80
N ARG A 38 -16.63 24.37 -22.55
CA ARG A 38 -15.56 23.50 -22.05
C ARG A 38 -14.29 24.33 -21.79
N ALA A 39 -13.99 24.55 -20.53
CA ALA A 39 -12.63 24.78 -20.06
C ALA A 39 -12.43 23.90 -18.81
N SER A 40 -11.58 22.88 -18.90
CA SER A 40 -11.29 21.96 -17.79
C SER A 40 -10.29 22.60 -16.81
N PRO A 41 -10.56 22.60 -15.49
CA PRO A 41 -9.58 23.03 -14.49
C PRO A 41 -8.59 21.89 -14.22
N ALA A 42 -7.61 21.71 -15.09
CA ALA A 42 -6.44 20.90 -14.77
C ALA A 42 -5.42 21.76 -14.02
N LEU A 43 -4.84 21.25 -12.94
CA LEU A 43 -3.71 21.90 -12.28
C LEU A 43 -2.48 21.76 -13.18
N PHE A 44 -2.07 22.85 -13.83
CA PHE A 44 -0.86 22.92 -14.64
C PHE A 44 0.28 23.52 -13.82
N VAL A 45 1.34 22.75 -13.58
CA VAL A 45 2.68 23.31 -13.37
C VAL A 45 3.32 23.35 -14.76
N ARG A 46 3.48 24.55 -15.33
CA ARG A 46 3.97 24.74 -16.71
C ARG A 46 5.46 25.06 -16.64
N GLU A 47 6.31 24.15 -17.11
CA GLU A 47 7.65 24.51 -17.57
C GLU A 47 7.64 24.83 -19.08
N PRO A 48 8.54 25.70 -19.57
CA PRO A 48 8.58 26.10 -20.97
C PRO A 48 8.94 24.91 -21.85
N ARG A 49 8.14 24.68 -22.89
CA ARG A 49 8.43 23.66 -23.91
C ARG A 49 9.66 24.11 -24.70
N GLY A 50 10.81 23.50 -24.46
CA GLY A 50 11.89 23.44 -25.43
C GLY A 50 11.55 22.44 -26.53
N ASP A 51 11.81 22.82 -27.79
CA ASP A 51 11.59 21.95 -28.95
C ASP A 51 12.41 20.66 -28.85
N ARG A 52 11.79 19.52 -29.18
CA ARG A 52 12.47 18.23 -29.27
C ARG A 52 13.42 18.22 -30.47
N PRO A 53 14.73 17.94 -30.29
CA PRO A 53 15.62 17.72 -31.43
C PRO A 53 15.24 16.42 -32.16
N ALA A 54 15.21 16.49 -33.49
CA ALA A 54 14.94 15.35 -34.36
C ALA A 54 16.08 14.33 -34.25
N GLY A 55 15.77 13.06 -33.92
CA GLY A 55 16.75 11.97 -33.87
C GLY A 55 16.65 11.03 -32.66
N MET A 56 15.75 11.24 -31.70
CA MET A 56 15.57 10.28 -30.60
C MET A 56 14.98 8.95 -31.10
N PRO A 57 15.55 7.80 -30.70
CA PRO A 57 14.99 6.49 -31.05
C PRO A 57 13.58 6.33 -30.44
N ARG A 58 12.71 5.61 -31.16
CA ARG A 58 11.40 5.19 -30.64
C ARG A 58 11.62 4.50 -29.29
N MET A 59 10.97 5.00 -28.23
CA MET A 59 10.90 4.27 -26.96
C MET A 59 10.34 2.87 -27.24
N ALA A 60 11.18 1.85 -27.12
CA ALA A 60 10.69 0.54 -26.76
C ALA A 60 9.91 0.72 -25.44
N PHE A 61 8.80 0.00 -25.26
CA PHE A 61 8.15 -0.16 -23.95
C PHE A 61 9.08 -0.97 -23.03
N GLY A 62 10.27 -0.44 -22.75
CA GLY A 62 11.11 -0.83 -21.65
C GLY A 62 10.75 0.06 -20.49
N PHE A 63 10.58 -0.52 -19.30
CA PHE A 63 10.65 0.22 -18.05
C PHE A 63 11.80 1.21 -18.15
N ALA A 64 11.52 2.49 -17.86
CA ALA A 64 12.52 3.55 -17.93
C ALA A 64 13.83 3.05 -17.32
N ASP A 65 14.95 3.24 -18.01
CA ASP A 65 16.27 2.92 -17.44
C ASP A 65 16.38 3.65 -16.11
N ALA A 66 16.25 2.88 -15.01
CA ALA A 66 16.24 3.32 -13.63
C ALA A 66 17.40 4.26 -13.28
N ARG A 67 18.52 4.13 -14.00
CA ARG A 67 19.73 4.95 -13.81
C ARG A 67 19.61 6.34 -14.41
N ASN A 68 18.72 6.54 -15.39
CA ASN A 68 18.46 7.83 -16.00
C ASN A 68 17.21 8.48 -15.40
N ARG A 69 17.41 9.26 -14.34
CA ARG A 69 16.35 9.91 -13.54
C ARG A 69 15.58 11.04 -14.24
N VAL A 70 15.76 11.23 -15.55
CA VAL A 70 14.99 12.17 -16.38
C VAL A 70 13.48 11.99 -16.22
N TRP A 71 13.02 10.79 -15.82
CA TRP A 71 11.62 10.53 -15.52
C TRP A 71 11.09 11.23 -14.25
N LEU A 72 11.94 11.60 -13.27
CA LEU A 72 11.52 12.35 -12.08
C LEU A 72 11.04 13.74 -12.45
N ASP A 73 11.77 14.41 -13.35
CA ASP A 73 11.39 15.72 -13.89
C ASP A 73 10.16 15.59 -14.81
N ALA A 74 10.04 14.45 -15.52
CA ALA A 74 8.88 14.13 -16.34
C ALA A 74 7.72 13.47 -15.56
N MET A 75 7.78 13.37 -14.22
CA MET A 75 6.83 12.56 -13.45
C MET A 75 5.42 13.20 -13.48
N THR A 76 4.55 12.70 -14.36
CA THR A 76 3.27 13.32 -14.69
C THR A 76 2.09 12.80 -13.88
N ILE A 77 2.25 12.37 -12.61
CA ILE A 77 1.07 11.96 -11.82
C ILE A 77 0.20 13.21 -11.63
N ARG A 78 -0.92 13.23 -12.35
CA ARG A 78 -1.88 14.32 -12.41
C ARG A 78 -3.15 13.87 -11.72
N LEU A 79 -3.63 14.71 -10.80
CA LEU A 79 -4.97 14.57 -10.26
C LEU A 79 -5.90 15.38 -11.16
N ASP A 80 -6.65 14.69 -12.02
CA ASP A 80 -7.76 15.28 -12.75
C ASP A 80 -9.04 15.11 -11.93
N TYR A 81 -9.60 16.24 -11.50
CA TYR A 81 -10.81 16.30 -10.69
C TYR A 81 -11.94 17.04 -11.42
N ALA A 82 -11.85 17.23 -12.74
CA ALA A 82 -12.84 17.98 -13.51
C ALA A 82 -14.25 17.42 -13.36
N LEU A 83 -14.40 16.09 -13.28
CA LEU A 83 -15.70 15.45 -13.05
C LEU A 83 -16.26 15.68 -11.64
N ALA A 84 -15.40 15.89 -10.65
CA ALA A 84 -15.81 16.22 -9.29
C ALA A 84 -16.32 17.68 -9.19
N MET A 85 -15.97 18.52 -10.17
CA MET A 85 -16.43 19.90 -10.29
C MET A 85 -17.61 20.04 -11.27
N ASP A 86 -17.97 18.99 -12.00
CA ASP A 86 -18.98 19.07 -13.06
C ASP A 86 -20.38 19.22 -12.46
N ALA A 87 -20.98 20.41 -12.62
CA ALA A 87 -22.36 20.66 -12.20
C ALA A 87 -23.37 19.70 -12.85
N GLY A 88 -23.08 19.18 -14.05
CA GLY A 88 -23.91 18.19 -14.75
C GLY A 88 -24.00 16.82 -14.05
N SER A 89 -23.11 16.54 -13.11
CA SER A 89 -23.14 15.31 -12.29
C SER A 89 -24.23 15.30 -11.21
N GLY A 90 -24.87 16.45 -10.94
CA GLY A 90 -25.78 16.63 -9.80
C GLY A 90 -25.09 16.73 -8.43
N CYS A 91 -23.76 16.58 -8.38
CA CYS A 91 -22.94 16.77 -7.18
C CYS A 91 -21.62 17.52 -7.47
N GLY A 92 -21.63 18.39 -8.49
CA GLY A 92 -20.45 19.18 -8.84
C GLY A 92 -20.11 20.22 -7.77
N LEU A 93 -18.86 20.24 -7.34
CA LEU A 93 -18.32 21.30 -6.49
C LEU A 93 -18.00 22.57 -7.30
N THR A 94 -17.85 23.69 -6.61
CA THR A 94 -17.42 24.98 -7.19
C THR A 94 -16.05 25.37 -6.69
N ASP A 95 -15.35 26.22 -7.42
CA ASP A 95 -14.04 26.73 -6.98
C ASP A 95 -14.14 27.44 -5.63
N ALA A 96 -15.22 28.19 -5.38
CA ALA A 96 -15.46 28.84 -4.10
C ALA A 96 -15.56 27.84 -2.93
N LEU A 97 -16.16 26.66 -3.15
CA LEU A 97 -16.22 25.60 -2.12
C LEU A 97 -14.84 24.98 -1.86
N LEU A 98 -14.04 24.78 -2.91
CA LEU A 98 -12.67 24.29 -2.75
C LEU A 98 -11.76 25.33 -2.07
N ASP A 99 -11.86 26.59 -2.47
CA ASP A 99 -11.04 27.67 -1.90
C ASP A 99 -11.36 27.89 -0.42
N ALA A 100 -12.61 27.64 0.00
CA ALA A 100 -13.01 27.66 1.42
C ALA A 100 -12.33 26.56 2.27
N GLU A 101 -11.84 25.47 1.65
CA GLU A 101 -11.12 24.40 2.35
C GLU A 101 -9.62 24.70 2.53
N GLU A 102 -9.09 25.81 2.00
CA GLU A 102 -7.68 26.20 2.14
C GLU A 102 -7.24 26.34 3.61
N ALA A 103 -8.03 27.04 4.44
CA ALA A 103 -7.71 27.23 5.85
C ALA A 103 -7.82 25.93 6.69
N PRO A 104 -8.90 25.13 6.59
CA PRO A 104 -8.97 23.80 7.20
C PRO A 104 -7.82 22.88 6.76
N PHE A 105 -7.46 22.90 5.47
CA PHE A 105 -6.35 22.13 4.93
C PHE A 105 -5.01 22.53 5.56
N ARG A 106 -4.69 23.83 5.60
CA ARG A 106 -3.45 24.32 6.23
C ARG A 106 -3.35 23.92 7.70
N ALA A 107 -4.44 24.03 8.45
CA ALA A 107 -4.50 23.59 9.83
C ALA A 107 -4.27 22.07 9.96
N GLY A 108 -4.83 21.27 9.04
CA GLY A 108 -4.58 19.82 8.95
C GLY A 108 -3.13 19.49 8.66
N LEU A 109 -2.53 20.14 7.65
CA LEU A 109 -1.13 19.95 7.26
C LEU A 109 -0.17 20.34 8.41
N ALA A 110 -0.45 21.43 9.13
CA ALA A 110 0.33 21.83 10.29
C ALA A 110 0.32 20.76 11.40
N ARG A 111 -0.83 20.12 11.67
CA ARG A 111 -0.90 19.00 12.61
C ARG A 111 -0.12 17.78 12.13
N VAL A 112 -0.15 17.48 10.83
CA VAL A 112 0.66 16.39 10.25
C VAL A 112 2.14 16.68 10.44
N ARG A 113 2.61 17.89 10.11
CA ARG A 113 4.01 18.31 10.28
C ARG A 113 4.45 18.23 11.74
N ALA A 114 3.66 18.78 12.67
CA ALA A 114 3.94 18.67 14.10
C ALA A 114 4.07 17.20 14.55
N ALA A 115 3.18 16.32 14.08
CA ALA A 115 3.27 14.89 14.39
C ALA A 115 4.47 14.18 13.73
N VAL A 116 4.97 14.67 12.60
CA VAL A 116 6.24 14.22 12.00
C VAL A 116 7.42 14.68 12.84
N ASP A 117 7.47 15.96 13.23
CA ASP A 117 8.54 16.54 14.05
C ASP A 117 8.63 15.89 15.43
N GLU A 118 7.48 15.51 16.01
CA GLU A 118 7.38 14.72 17.25
C GLU A 118 7.71 13.22 17.06
N GLY A 119 7.99 12.77 15.83
CA GLY A 119 8.31 11.39 15.51
C GLY A 119 7.13 10.42 15.59
N LYS A 120 5.88 10.90 15.62
CA LYS A 120 4.67 10.06 15.67
C LYS A 120 4.28 9.48 14.31
N LEU A 121 4.60 10.19 13.22
CA LEU A 121 4.31 9.76 11.84
C LEU A 121 5.59 9.33 11.13
N GLY A 122 6.20 8.24 11.59
CA GLY A 122 7.47 7.75 11.07
C GLY A 122 7.47 7.35 9.60
N PHE A 123 6.29 7.22 8.97
CA PHE A 123 6.20 6.89 7.55
C PHE A 123 6.58 8.05 6.63
N TRP A 124 6.53 9.29 7.11
CA TRP A 124 6.72 10.48 6.28
C TRP A 124 8.11 10.53 5.64
N ASP A 125 9.16 10.15 6.36
CA ASP A 125 10.55 10.24 5.90
C ASP A 125 11.14 8.90 5.42
N LEU A 126 10.35 7.81 5.37
CA LEU A 126 10.81 6.52 4.83
C LEU A 126 11.42 6.60 3.42
N PRO A 127 10.90 7.41 2.47
CA PRO A 127 11.53 7.56 1.16
C PRO A 127 13.00 8.01 1.20
N ARG A 128 13.42 8.63 2.30
CA ARG A 128 14.78 9.19 2.49
C ARG A 128 15.69 8.30 3.32
N ASP A 129 15.21 7.14 3.79
CA ASP A 129 16.01 6.21 4.59
C ASP A 129 17.00 5.43 3.72
N ALA A 130 18.08 6.11 3.37
CA ALA A 130 19.18 5.57 2.57
C ALA A 130 19.83 4.35 3.23
N ALA A 131 20.00 4.38 4.56
CA ALA A 131 20.66 3.30 5.28
C ALA A 131 19.87 1.99 5.17
N THR A 132 18.55 2.04 5.39
CA THR A 132 17.68 0.87 5.23
C THR A 132 17.65 0.38 3.78
N ARG A 133 17.51 1.29 2.82
CA ARG A 133 17.55 0.95 1.39
C ARG A 133 18.83 0.20 1.03
N ASP A 134 19.99 0.78 1.37
CA ASP A 134 21.30 0.26 0.97
C ASP A 134 21.54 -1.10 1.63
N ALA A 135 21.18 -1.26 2.91
CA ALA A 135 21.24 -2.54 3.61
C ALA A 135 20.35 -3.62 2.97
N VAL A 136 19.13 -3.28 2.55
CA VAL A 136 18.21 -4.22 1.89
C VAL A 136 18.73 -4.61 0.50
N VAL A 137 19.16 -3.63 -0.30
CA VAL A 137 19.67 -3.88 -1.66
C VAL A 137 20.94 -4.73 -1.61
N GLU A 138 21.86 -4.41 -0.72
CA GLU A 138 23.11 -5.15 -0.60
C GLU A 138 22.88 -6.58 -0.10
N TRP A 139 22.02 -6.75 0.91
CA TRP A 139 21.64 -8.07 1.38
C TRP A 139 20.98 -8.90 0.26
N ALA A 140 20.07 -8.31 -0.52
CA ALA A 140 19.37 -9.01 -1.59
C ALA A 140 20.30 -9.50 -2.72
N LYS A 141 21.41 -8.79 -3.01
CA LYS A 141 22.45 -9.24 -3.94
C LYS A 141 23.21 -10.46 -3.41
N GLY A 142 23.39 -10.54 -2.09
CA GLY A 142 24.05 -11.67 -1.42
C GLY A 142 23.19 -12.93 -1.31
N VAL A 143 21.89 -12.85 -1.62
CA VAL A 143 21.01 -14.03 -1.62
C VAL A 143 21.38 -14.95 -2.77
N ASP A 144 21.53 -16.23 -2.44
CA ASP A 144 21.91 -17.30 -3.37
C ASP A 144 21.07 -17.24 -4.66
N PRO A 145 21.69 -17.20 -5.86
CA PRO A 145 20.98 -17.20 -7.13
C PRO A 145 20.17 -18.48 -7.38
N ALA A 146 20.45 -19.57 -6.65
CA ALA A 146 19.63 -20.79 -6.69
C ALA A 146 18.24 -20.62 -6.04
N ILE A 147 18.03 -19.57 -5.23
CA ILE A 147 16.72 -19.23 -4.70
C ILE A 147 15.88 -18.62 -5.82
N THR A 148 14.88 -19.36 -6.30
CA THR A 148 13.98 -18.96 -7.38
C THR A 148 12.62 -18.46 -6.88
N ASP A 149 12.25 -18.83 -5.64
CA ASP A 149 10.93 -18.57 -5.08
C ASP A 149 11.02 -17.94 -3.69
N VAL A 150 10.10 -17.02 -3.41
CA VAL A 150 10.02 -16.31 -2.14
C VAL A 150 8.60 -16.38 -1.59
N LEU A 151 8.44 -16.88 -0.36
CA LEU A 151 7.18 -16.88 0.38
C LEU A 151 7.15 -15.69 1.34
N VAL A 152 6.28 -14.72 1.09
CA VAL A 152 6.04 -13.59 2.00
C VAL A 152 4.89 -13.93 2.94
N LEU A 153 5.23 -14.25 4.19
CA LEU A 153 4.31 -14.66 5.24
C LEU A 153 3.91 -13.43 6.07
N GLY A 154 2.73 -12.90 5.80
CA GLY A 154 2.21 -11.70 6.45
C GLY A 154 0.75 -11.49 6.08
N ILE A 155 0.02 -10.67 6.85
CA ILE A 155 -1.36 -10.30 6.55
C ILE A 155 -1.53 -8.78 6.67
N GLY A 156 -2.54 -8.23 5.98
CA GLY A 156 -2.84 -6.80 5.99
C GLY A 156 -1.64 -5.97 5.55
N GLY A 157 -1.22 -4.99 6.36
CA GLY A 157 -0.08 -4.13 6.06
C GLY A 157 1.26 -4.86 5.86
N SER A 158 1.40 -6.07 6.40
CA SER A 158 2.58 -6.93 6.22
C SER A 158 2.60 -7.67 4.87
N SER A 159 1.52 -7.62 4.09
CA SER A 159 1.42 -8.29 2.78
C SER A 159 0.97 -7.33 1.67
N LEU A 160 -0.18 -6.67 1.84
CA LEU A 160 -0.90 -5.96 0.79
C LEU A 160 -0.07 -4.88 0.09
N GLY A 161 0.69 -4.08 0.85
CA GLY A 161 1.56 -3.05 0.27
C GLY A 161 2.71 -3.63 -0.55
N GLY A 162 3.39 -4.66 -0.03
CA GLY A 162 4.47 -5.35 -0.76
C GLY A 162 3.96 -6.02 -2.03
N ARG A 163 2.78 -6.65 -1.95
CA ARG A 163 2.09 -7.22 -3.11
C ARG A 163 1.69 -6.16 -4.14
N ALA A 164 1.18 -5.02 -3.70
CA ALA A 164 0.83 -3.90 -4.57
C ALA A 164 2.04 -3.37 -5.34
N VAL A 165 3.20 -3.21 -4.68
CA VAL A 165 4.45 -2.82 -5.34
C VAL A 165 4.89 -3.90 -6.33
N TYR A 166 4.82 -5.18 -5.94
CA TYR A 166 5.23 -6.29 -6.79
C TYR A 166 4.40 -6.38 -8.09
N GLU A 167 3.07 -6.27 -7.98
CA GLU A 167 2.16 -6.27 -9.13
C GLU A 167 2.28 -4.98 -9.97
N ALA A 168 2.50 -3.83 -9.34
CA ALA A 168 2.61 -2.56 -10.06
C ALA A 168 3.89 -2.45 -10.91
N LEU A 169 5.01 -2.96 -10.40
CA LEU A 169 6.31 -2.91 -11.08
C LEU A 169 6.54 -4.10 -12.01
N GLY A 170 5.96 -5.26 -11.69
CA GLY A 170 6.14 -6.48 -12.46
C GLY A 170 4.99 -6.84 -13.38
N GLY A 171 3.85 -6.16 -13.26
CA GLY A 171 2.61 -6.60 -13.86
C GLY A 171 1.99 -7.81 -13.15
N PRO A 172 0.88 -8.34 -13.70
CA PRO A 172 0.23 -9.53 -13.17
C PRO A 172 1.18 -10.73 -13.02
N PRO A 173 1.04 -11.56 -11.96
CA PRO A 173 1.95 -12.68 -11.69
C PRO A 173 2.15 -13.65 -12.88
N GLU A 174 1.10 -13.86 -13.68
CA GLU A 174 1.13 -14.70 -14.87
C GLU A 174 2.05 -14.17 -15.98
N LEU A 175 2.20 -12.85 -16.10
CA LEU A 175 3.09 -12.25 -17.09
C LEU A 175 4.55 -12.30 -16.64
N ARG A 176 4.82 -12.10 -15.34
CA ARG A 176 6.17 -12.22 -14.77
C ARG A 176 6.78 -13.59 -15.03
N ALA A 177 5.98 -14.65 -14.91
CA ALA A 177 6.42 -16.01 -15.19
C ALA A 177 6.92 -16.19 -16.64
N MET A 178 6.36 -15.43 -17.59
CA MET A 178 6.76 -15.46 -19.01
C MET A 178 8.02 -14.62 -19.29
N GLN A 179 8.34 -13.65 -18.43
CA GLN A 179 9.44 -12.72 -18.62
C GLN A 179 10.80 -13.24 -18.11
N GLY A 180 10.83 -14.41 -17.45
CA GLY A 180 12.07 -15.02 -16.96
C GLY A 180 12.76 -14.21 -15.86
N GLU A 181 12.00 -13.46 -15.07
CA GLU A 181 12.53 -12.53 -14.06
C GLU A 181 13.16 -13.24 -12.84
N ALA A 182 13.97 -12.47 -12.10
CA ALA A 182 14.94 -12.97 -11.12
C ALA A 182 14.38 -13.95 -10.08
N ARG A 183 13.25 -13.62 -9.43
CA ARG A 183 12.59 -14.48 -8.42
C ARG A 183 11.08 -14.29 -8.45
N ARG A 184 10.35 -15.40 -8.23
CA ARG A 184 8.89 -15.38 -8.09
C ARG A 184 8.52 -15.12 -6.63
N ILE A 185 7.71 -14.10 -6.39
CA ILE A 185 7.26 -13.74 -5.04
C ILE A 185 5.81 -14.17 -4.84
N HIS A 186 5.55 -14.88 -3.75
CA HIS A 186 4.25 -15.45 -3.42
C HIS A 186 3.76 -14.89 -2.08
N PHE A 187 2.50 -14.44 -2.04
CA PHE A 187 1.87 -13.86 -0.85
C PHE A 187 0.73 -14.76 -0.33
N PRO A 188 1.00 -15.83 0.43
CA PRO A 188 -0.03 -16.62 1.12
C PRO A 188 -0.50 -15.91 2.39
N ASP A 189 -1.28 -14.83 2.23
CA ASP A 189 -1.67 -13.91 3.30
C ASP A 189 -3.03 -14.21 3.95
N ASN A 190 -3.61 -15.37 3.62
CA ASN A 190 -4.83 -15.87 4.23
C ASN A 190 -4.52 -17.10 5.09
N SER A 191 -5.16 -17.22 6.25
CA SER A 191 -5.05 -18.37 7.14
C SER A 191 -5.69 -19.64 6.57
N ASP A 192 -6.53 -19.51 5.54
CA ASP A 192 -7.00 -20.65 4.76
C ASP A 192 -5.78 -21.43 4.21
N PRO A 193 -5.62 -22.71 4.58
CA PRO A 193 -4.48 -23.52 4.16
C PRO A 193 -4.42 -23.74 2.65
N TRP A 194 -5.52 -23.56 1.91
CA TRP A 194 -5.61 -23.91 0.49
C TRP A 194 -4.43 -23.35 -0.31
N ARG A 195 -4.18 -22.04 -0.25
CA ARG A 195 -3.11 -21.41 -1.04
C ARG A 195 -1.73 -21.85 -0.60
N LEU A 196 -1.47 -21.86 0.72
CA LEU A 196 -0.17 -22.21 1.25
C LEU A 196 0.17 -23.67 0.96
N ALA A 197 -0.75 -24.60 1.18
CA ALA A 197 -0.53 -26.03 0.94
C ALA A 197 -0.13 -26.32 -0.51
N HIS A 198 -0.87 -25.79 -1.48
CA HIS A 198 -0.55 -25.97 -2.91
C HIS A 198 0.79 -25.33 -3.29
N LEU A 199 1.19 -24.22 -2.67
CA LEU A 199 2.52 -23.66 -2.86
C LEU A 199 3.60 -24.60 -2.30
N LEU A 200 3.42 -25.15 -1.10
CA LEU A 200 4.42 -26.04 -0.50
C LEU A 200 4.55 -27.39 -1.23
N GLU A 201 3.51 -27.84 -1.93
CA GLU A 201 3.54 -29.01 -2.81
C GLU A 201 4.28 -28.72 -4.13
N ALA A 202 4.11 -27.52 -4.69
CA ALA A 202 4.67 -27.15 -5.98
C ALA A 202 6.13 -26.64 -5.92
N LEU A 203 6.53 -26.04 -4.80
CA LEU A 203 7.82 -25.38 -4.64
C LEU A 203 8.92 -26.34 -4.14
N ASP A 204 10.16 -26.08 -4.54
CA ASP A 204 11.34 -26.77 -3.99
C ASP A 204 11.83 -26.04 -2.72
N PRO A 205 11.79 -26.66 -1.53
CA PRO A 205 12.24 -26.03 -0.28
C PRO A 205 13.71 -25.58 -0.33
N LYS A 206 14.58 -26.27 -1.08
CA LYS A 206 16.00 -25.91 -1.23
C LYS A 206 16.22 -24.74 -2.19
N LYS A 207 15.18 -24.28 -2.89
CA LYS A 207 15.19 -23.10 -3.77
C LYS A 207 14.21 -22.01 -3.32
N THR A 208 13.66 -22.13 -2.12
CA THR A 208 12.64 -21.23 -1.60
C THR A 208 13.14 -20.47 -0.38
N LEU A 209 12.96 -19.16 -0.37
CA LEU A 209 13.20 -18.29 0.78
C LEU A 209 11.86 -17.89 1.43
N ALA A 210 11.74 -18.03 2.74
CA ALA A 210 10.60 -17.52 3.49
C ALA A 210 10.94 -16.18 4.16
N ILE A 211 10.03 -15.22 4.06
CA ILE A 211 10.10 -13.93 4.75
C ILE A 211 8.89 -13.83 5.66
N ALA A 212 9.08 -13.89 6.98
CA ALA A 212 7.99 -13.66 7.93
C ALA A 212 7.95 -12.22 8.39
N ILE A 213 6.81 -11.58 8.15
CA ILE A 213 6.59 -10.16 8.36
C ILE A 213 5.49 -9.95 9.39
N SER A 214 5.87 -9.56 10.60
CA SER A 214 4.95 -9.13 11.65
C SER A 214 5.67 -8.19 12.60
N LYS A 215 5.16 -6.96 12.73
CA LYS A 215 5.76 -5.97 13.64
C LYS A 215 5.70 -6.43 15.10
N SER A 216 4.56 -6.92 15.56
CA SER A 216 4.41 -7.44 16.93
C SER A 216 5.02 -8.82 17.12
N GLY A 217 5.21 -9.57 16.03
CA GLY A 217 5.55 -10.99 16.01
C GLY A 217 4.42 -11.93 16.46
N GLY A 218 3.33 -11.39 17.01
CA GLY A 218 2.23 -12.15 17.59
C GLY A 218 1.00 -12.31 16.69
N THR A 219 1.07 -11.89 15.43
CA THR A 219 -0.03 -12.06 14.47
C THR A 219 -0.29 -13.54 14.24
N ALA A 220 -1.47 -14.04 14.60
CA ALA A 220 -1.78 -15.47 14.61
C ALA A 220 -1.64 -16.11 13.23
N GLU A 221 -2.11 -15.42 12.19
CA GLU A 221 -2.07 -15.83 10.80
C GLU A 221 -0.63 -15.99 10.29
N THR A 222 0.23 -14.98 10.57
CA THR A 222 1.66 -15.03 10.23
C THR A 222 2.39 -16.11 11.02
N ALA A 223 2.11 -16.23 12.32
CA ALA A 223 2.77 -17.21 13.18
C ALA A 223 2.43 -18.65 12.77
N ALA A 224 1.16 -18.92 12.46
CA ALA A 224 0.72 -20.23 11.97
C ALA A 224 1.42 -20.59 10.65
N SER A 225 1.42 -19.67 9.68
CA SER A 225 2.10 -19.87 8.39
C SER A 225 3.60 -20.09 8.56
N LEU A 226 4.25 -19.32 9.45
CA LEU A 226 5.67 -19.47 9.75
C LEU A 226 5.98 -20.85 10.35
N LEU A 227 5.18 -21.35 11.29
CA LEU A 227 5.39 -22.68 11.88
C LEU A 227 5.31 -23.78 10.82
N VAL A 228 4.32 -23.70 9.92
CA VAL A 228 4.14 -24.67 8.84
C VAL A 228 5.32 -24.63 7.86
N VAL A 229 5.74 -23.43 7.42
CA VAL A 229 6.85 -23.28 6.48
C VAL A 229 8.19 -23.67 7.10
N ARG A 230 8.41 -23.37 8.38
CA ARG A 230 9.63 -23.80 9.10
C ARG A 230 9.74 -25.32 9.15
N GLU A 231 8.65 -26.02 9.46
CA GLU A 231 8.64 -27.48 9.48
C GLU A 231 8.88 -28.06 8.08
N TRP A 232 8.29 -27.47 7.04
CA TRP A 232 8.52 -27.85 5.66
C TRP A 232 9.99 -27.70 5.24
N LEU A 233 10.62 -26.55 5.54
CA LEU A 233 12.04 -26.33 5.28
C LEU A 233 12.94 -27.28 6.08
N LYS A 234 12.60 -27.54 7.35
CA LYS A 234 13.35 -28.44 8.24
C LYS A 234 13.33 -29.89 7.73
N LYS A 235 12.17 -30.39 7.30
CA LYS A 235 12.04 -31.74 6.71
C LYS A 235 12.89 -31.93 5.46
N ALA A 236 13.12 -30.86 4.71
CA ALA A 236 13.98 -30.86 3.54
C ALA A 236 15.47 -30.60 3.84
N GLU A 237 15.82 -30.45 5.12
CA GLU A 237 17.17 -30.12 5.58
C GLU A 237 17.70 -28.80 4.97
N ALA A 238 16.80 -27.86 4.67
CA ALA A 238 17.16 -26.53 4.17
C ALA A 238 17.68 -25.66 5.35
N PRO A 239 18.90 -25.07 5.26
CA PRO A 239 19.46 -24.29 6.37
C PRO A 239 18.63 -23.04 6.68
N MET A 240 18.02 -22.96 7.88
CA MET A 240 17.16 -21.82 8.26
C MET A 240 17.82 -20.46 8.02
N ALA A 241 19.10 -20.30 8.37
CA ALA A 241 19.82 -19.04 8.20
C ALA A 241 19.91 -18.56 6.74
N LYS A 242 19.74 -19.46 5.75
CA LYS A 242 19.71 -19.15 4.31
C LYS A 242 18.29 -19.06 3.75
N HIS A 243 17.32 -19.71 4.39
CA HIS A 243 15.96 -19.90 3.89
C HIS A 243 14.87 -19.20 4.71
N LEU A 244 15.22 -18.51 5.79
CA LEU A 244 14.27 -17.77 6.63
C LEU A 244 14.83 -16.39 7.01
N VAL A 245 14.04 -15.35 6.71
CA VAL A 245 14.31 -13.96 7.05
C VAL A 245 13.12 -13.40 7.80
N LEU A 246 13.38 -12.56 8.80
CA LEU A 246 12.34 -11.94 9.62
C LEU A 246 12.29 -10.43 9.36
N VAL A 247 11.09 -9.87 9.33
CA VAL A 247 10.86 -8.42 9.26
C VAL A 247 9.91 -8.05 10.39
N THR A 248 10.45 -7.44 11.44
CA THR A 248 9.77 -7.27 12.74
C THR A 248 10.26 -6.01 13.45
N ASP A 249 9.63 -5.66 14.57
CA ASP A 249 10.14 -4.61 15.46
C ASP A 249 11.65 -4.82 15.80
N PRO A 250 12.45 -3.74 15.90
CA PRO A 250 13.89 -3.84 16.14
C PRO A 250 14.27 -4.44 17.51
N LYS A 251 13.39 -4.36 18.51
CA LYS A 251 13.73 -4.69 19.91
C LYS A 251 12.78 -5.69 20.54
N SER A 252 11.54 -5.78 20.07
CA SER A 252 10.47 -6.52 20.72
C SER A 252 9.79 -7.53 19.80
N GLY A 253 8.96 -8.39 20.39
CA GLY A 253 8.20 -9.40 19.66
C GLY A 253 8.91 -10.75 19.56
N SER A 254 8.11 -11.80 19.38
CA SER A 254 8.57 -13.19 19.27
C SER A 254 9.53 -13.38 18.09
N LEU A 255 9.31 -12.71 16.95
CA LEU A 255 10.19 -12.81 15.78
C LEU A 255 11.56 -12.19 16.04
N ARG A 256 11.65 -11.09 16.78
CA ARG A 256 12.95 -10.49 17.14
C ARG A 256 13.75 -11.42 18.06
N LYS A 257 13.07 -12.03 19.03
CA LYS A 257 13.67 -13.03 19.92
C LYS A 257 14.17 -14.25 19.12
N LEU A 258 13.31 -14.80 18.26
CA LEU A 258 13.62 -15.93 17.38
C LEU A 258 14.86 -15.65 16.51
N ALA A 259 14.95 -14.43 15.95
CA ALA A 259 16.11 -14.02 15.16
C ALA A 259 17.42 -14.13 15.94
N GLY A 260 17.43 -13.64 17.19
CA GLY A 260 18.61 -13.67 18.05
C GLY A 260 18.99 -15.07 18.51
N GLU A 261 18.00 -15.90 18.86
CA GLU A 261 18.23 -17.28 19.33
C GLU A 261 18.77 -18.19 18.22
N GLU A 262 18.33 -18.00 16.98
CA GLU A 262 18.69 -18.87 15.84
C GLU A 262 19.69 -18.22 14.87
N GLY A 263 20.17 -17.00 15.16
CA GLY A 263 21.11 -16.28 14.30
C GLY A 263 20.53 -15.95 12.91
N LEU A 264 19.23 -15.70 12.82
CA LEU A 264 18.54 -15.42 11.55
C LEU A 264 18.72 -13.95 11.15
N THR A 265 18.72 -13.71 9.85
CA THR A 265 18.64 -12.34 9.33
C THR A 265 17.31 -11.71 9.74
N ALA A 266 17.35 -10.51 10.33
CA ALA A 266 16.14 -9.82 10.76
C ALA A 266 16.18 -8.30 10.54
N PHE A 267 15.36 -7.83 9.59
CA PHE A 267 15.17 -6.42 9.29
C PHE A 267 14.20 -5.74 10.27
N ALA A 268 14.36 -4.44 10.45
CA ALA A 268 13.58 -3.65 11.39
C ALA A 268 12.39 -2.94 10.73
N ILE A 269 11.23 -3.00 11.38
CA ILE A 269 10.11 -2.10 11.14
C ILE A 269 10.16 -1.00 12.22
N PRO A 270 10.28 0.29 11.87
CA PRO A 270 10.33 1.34 12.88
C PRO A 270 9.11 1.33 13.83
N PRO A 271 9.30 1.49 15.16
CA PRO A 271 8.21 1.44 16.14
C PRO A 271 7.11 2.48 15.91
N ASN A 272 7.42 3.61 15.29
CA ASN A 272 6.48 4.69 14.95
C ASN A 272 5.84 4.56 13.54
N VAL A 273 6.05 3.45 12.84
CA VAL A 273 5.41 3.16 11.54
C VAL A 273 4.27 2.15 11.72
N GLY A 274 3.05 2.54 11.38
CA GLY A 274 1.90 1.64 11.36
C GLY A 274 1.91 0.70 10.16
N GLY A 275 1.33 -0.50 10.28
CA GLY A 275 1.40 -1.54 9.24
C GLY A 275 0.88 -1.09 7.87
N ARG A 276 -0.23 -0.33 7.80
CA ARG A 276 -0.76 0.16 6.51
C ARG A 276 0.18 1.16 5.80
N PHE A 277 1.17 1.70 6.50
CA PHE A 277 2.16 2.64 5.98
C PHE A 277 3.57 2.05 5.88
N SER A 278 3.75 0.74 6.11
CA SER A 278 5.09 0.14 6.21
C SER A 278 5.68 -0.31 4.89
N VAL A 279 5.00 -0.14 3.75
CA VAL A 279 5.48 -0.65 2.45
C VAL A 279 6.88 -0.14 2.05
N LEU A 280 7.24 1.08 2.44
CA LEU A 280 8.56 1.67 2.18
C LEU A 280 9.60 1.34 3.26
N THR A 281 9.28 0.43 4.17
CA THR A 281 10.23 -0.21 5.08
C THR A 281 10.65 -1.56 4.49
N PRO A 282 11.52 -2.36 5.15
CA PRO A 282 11.86 -3.71 4.69
C PRO A 282 10.64 -4.61 4.39
N VAL A 283 9.44 -4.29 4.91
CA VAL A 283 8.18 -4.98 4.57
C VAL A 283 7.94 -5.05 3.05
N GLY A 284 8.11 -3.94 2.33
CA GLY A 284 7.96 -3.93 0.86
C GLY A 284 9.31 -3.89 0.13
N LEU A 285 10.35 -3.30 0.73
CA LEU A 285 11.65 -3.17 0.04
C LEU A 285 12.37 -4.51 -0.12
N VAL A 286 12.28 -5.42 0.86
CA VAL A 286 12.92 -6.75 0.76
C VAL A 286 12.33 -7.57 -0.39
N PRO A 287 11.00 -7.80 -0.47
CA PRO A 287 10.45 -8.54 -1.61
C PRO A 287 10.66 -7.80 -2.94
N ALA A 288 10.66 -6.47 -2.97
CA ALA A 288 10.94 -5.72 -4.19
C ALA A 288 12.39 -5.91 -4.69
N ALA A 289 13.38 -5.84 -3.79
CA ALA A 289 14.78 -6.07 -4.12
C ALA A 289 15.02 -7.50 -4.62
N LEU A 290 14.41 -8.49 -3.97
CA LEU A 290 14.52 -9.90 -4.37
C LEU A 290 13.89 -10.18 -5.74
N ALA A 291 12.82 -9.47 -6.08
CA ALA A 291 12.18 -9.51 -7.39
C ALA A 291 13.01 -8.81 -8.49
N GLY A 292 14.10 -8.14 -8.13
CA GLY A 292 14.99 -7.42 -9.06
C GLY A 292 14.51 -6.02 -9.43
N PHE A 293 13.57 -5.43 -8.67
CA PHE A 293 13.10 -4.08 -8.94
C PHE A 293 14.08 -3.01 -8.49
N ASP A 294 13.97 -1.85 -9.13
CA ASP A 294 14.68 -0.64 -8.71
C ASP A 294 14.06 -0.03 -7.44
N VAL A 295 14.57 -0.48 -6.29
CA VAL A 295 14.21 0.04 -4.97
C VAL A 295 14.55 1.51 -4.82
N GLU A 296 15.65 1.97 -5.44
CA GLU A 296 16.06 3.36 -5.34
C GLU A 296 15.10 4.28 -6.10
N GLY A 297 14.73 3.90 -7.32
CA GLY A 297 13.71 4.61 -8.11
C GLY A 297 12.34 4.61 -7.44
N LEU A 298 11.93 3.49 -6.81
CA LEU A 298 10.70 3.42 -6.03
C LEU A 298 10.69 4.48 -4.90
N LEU A 299 11.77 4.55 -4.12
CA LEU A 299 11.89 5.51 -3.02
C LEU A 299 12.02 6.96 -3.54
N ALA A 300 12.73 7.18 -4.65
CA ALA A 300 12.82 8.50 -5.28
C ALA A 300 11.45 9.02 -5.74
N GLY A 301 10.63 8.17 -6.36
CA GLY A 301 9.25 8.51 -6.74
C GLY A 301 8.37 8.82 -5.52
N ALA A 302 8.55 8.06 -4.43
CA ALA A 302 7.86 8.32 -3.17
C ALA A 302 8.29 9.66 -2.53
N ASP A 303 9.59 10.02 -2.55
CA ASP A 303 10.07 11.31 -2.02
C ASP A 303 9.60 12.50 -2.86
N ALA A 304 9.51 12.32 -4.18
CA ALA A 304 8.93 13.32 -5.07
C ALA A 304 7.45 13.58 -4.73
N MET A 305 6.65 12.53 -4.52
CA MET A 305 5.26 12.69 -4.10
C MET A 305 5.13 13.26 -2.69
N ARG A 306 5.97 12.83 -1.75
CA ARG A 306 6.06 13.41 -0.39
C ARG A 306 6.29 14.91 -0.45
N THR A 307 7.21 15.37 -1.29
CA THR A 307 7.52 16.80 -1.49
C THR A 307 6.31 17.56 -2.02
N ARG A 308 5.61 17.02 -3.03
CA ARG A 308 4.37 17.62 -3.56
C ARG A 308 3.26 17.67 -2.51
N CYS A 309 3.10 16.61 -1.72
CA CYS A 309 2.17 16.55 -0.58
C CYS A 309 2.62 17.41 0.61
N GLY A 310 3.78 18.03 0.55
CA GLY A 310 4.25 19.03 1.51
C GLY A 310 3.82 20.46 1.18
N ALA A 311 3.27 20.72 -0.01
CA ALA A 311 2.85 22.06 -0.43
C ALA A 311 1.75 22.64 0.47
N GLU A 312 1.86 23.91 0.83
CA GLU A 312 0.94 24.60 1.75
C GLU A 312 -0.32 25.15 1.08
N GLN A 313 -0.30 25.25 -0.25
CA GLN A 313 -1.47 25.66 -1.04
C GLN A 313 -2.27 24.41 -1.41
N LEU A 314 -3.56 24.38 -1.09
CA LEU A 314 -4.43 23.21 -1.29
C LEU A 314 -4.37 22.73 -2.73
N ARG A 315 -4.48 23.66 -3.69
CA ARG A 315 -4.47 23.34 -5.12
C ARG A 315 -3.15 22.74 -5.60
N GLN A 316 -2.03 22.99 -4.92
CA GLN A 316 -0.73 22.43 -5.27
C GLN A 316 -0.43 21.11 -4.54
N ASN A 317 -1.27 20.73 -3.57
CA ASN A 317 -1.10 19.55 -2.75
C ASN A 317 -2.08 18.44 -3.19
N PRO A 318 -1.62 17.38 -3.89
CA PRO A 318 -2.54 16.37 -4.43
C PRO A 318 -3.28 15.58 -3.34
N ALA A 319 -2.63 15.27 -2.21
CA ALA A 319 -3.27 14.58 -1.09
C ALA A 319 -4.30 15.49 -0.39
N GLY A 320 -3.95 16.76 -0.18
CA GLY A 320 -4.85 17.77 0.37
C GLY A 320 -6.09 17.97 -0.51
N LEU A 321 -5.88 18.13 -1.81
CA LEU A 321 -6.96 18.33 -2.78
C LEU A 321 -7.90 17.13 -2.83
N LEU A 322 -7.36 15.90 -2.89
CA LEU A 322 -8.18 14.69 -2.83
C LEU A 322 -8.99 14.61 -1.53
N ALA A 323 -8.38 14.94 -0.39
CA ALA A 323 -9.07 14.97 0.90
C ALA A 323 -10.20 16.01 0.93
N ALA A 324 -9.97 17.23 0.44
CA ALA A 324 -10.99 18.28 0.35
C ALA A 324 -12.17 17.86 -0.52
N LEU A 325 -11.90 17.26 -1.69
CA LEU A 325 -12.93 16.72 -2.57
C LEU A 325 -13.80 15.68 -1.84
N HIS A 326 -13.20 14.73 -1.13
CA HIS A 326 -13.96 13.73 -0.38
C HIS A 326 -14.79 14.34 0.75
N VAL A 327 -14.20 15.23 1.53
CA VAL A 327 -14.88 15.88 2.66
C VAL A 327 -16.07 16.70 2.19
N LEU A 328 -15.91 17.49 1.12
CA LEU A 328 -16.99 18.29 0.54
C LEU A 328 -18.10 17.41 -0.04
N HIS A 329 -17.76 16.36 -0.81
CA HIS A 329 -18.77 15.45 -1.36
C HIS A 329 -19.55 14.69 -0.27
N HIS A 330 -18.87 14.33 0.82
CA HIS A 330 -19.50 13.71 1.97
C HIS A 330 -20.47 14.68 2.65
N ARG A 331 -20.01 15.89 2.99
CA ARG A 331 -20.79 16.89 3.75
C ARG A 331 -21.99 17.43 2.96
N LEU A 332 -21.80 17.73 1.68
CA LEU A 332 -22.82 18.42 0.87
C LEU A 332 -23.79 17.45 0.18
N PHE A 333 -23.32 16.25 -0.17
CA PHE A 333 -24.09 15.32 -1.01
C PHE A 333 -24.21 13.91 -0.41
N GLY A 334 -23.75 13.68 0.83
CA GLY A 334 -23.87 12.38 1.50
C GLY A 334 -23.04 11.26 0.87
N ARG A 335 -22.03 11.58 0.05
CA ARG A 335 -21.18 10.58 -0.60
C ARG A 335 -20.14 10.06 0.39
N HIS A 336 -20.40 8.88 0.94
CA HIS A 336 -19.57 8.24 1.97
C HIS A 336 -18.77 7.04 1.45
N LEU A 337 -18.85 6.74 0.15
CA LEU A 337 -18.14 5.65 -0.50
C LEU A 337 -17.07 6.22 -1.44
N HIS A 338 -15.83 5.74 -1.29
CA HIS A 338 -14.74 5.94 -2.24
C HIS A 338 -14.51 4.62 -2.98
N VAL A 339 -14.56 4.65 -4.31
CA VAL A 339 -14.21 3.49 -5.14
C VAL A 339 -12.92 3.79 -5.90
N LEU A 340 -11.83 3.07 -5.58
CA LEU A 340 -10.59 3.15 -6.33
C LEU A 340 -10.60 2.08 -7.43
N MET A 341 -10.77 2.53 -8.68
CA MET A 341 -10.89 1.65 -9.85
C MET A 341 -9.75 1.92 -10.83
N PRO A 342 -8.59 1.24 -10.68
CA PRO A 342 -7.48 1.41 -11.59
C PRO A 342 -7.80 0.82 -12.97
N TYR A 343 -7.60 1.61 -14.03
CA TYR A 343 -7.64 1.15 -15.42
C TYR A 343 -6.26 0.65 -15.88
N ALA A 344 -5.60 -0.14 -15.05
CA ALA A 344 -4.31 -0.74 -15.33
C ALA A 344 -4.17 -2.04 -14.52
N ASP A 345 -3.88 -3.15 -15.20
CA ASP A 345 -3.89 -4.48 -14.58
C ASP A 345 -2.90 -4.62 -13.44
N GLY A 346 -1.67 -4.08 -13.60
CA GLY A 346 -0.65 -4.09 -12.56
C GLY A 346 -1.02 -3.29 -11.30
N LEU A 347 -2.00 -2.38 -11.37
CA LEU A 347 -2.44 -1.59 -10.22
C LEU A 347 -3.60 -2.23 -9.44
N ARG A 348 -4.01 -3.46 -9.79
CA ARG A 348 -5.04 -4.20 -9.04
C ARG A 348 -4.69 -4.33 -7.55
N GLY A 349 -3.46 -4.71 -7.21
CA GLY A 349 -2.99 -4.79 -5.82
C GLY A 349 -3.03 -3.45 -5.08
N VAL A 350 -2.82 -2.32 -5.78
CA VAL A 350 -2.93 -0.98 -5.19
C VAL A 350 -4.36 -0.71 -4.73
N ALA A 351 -5.36 -1.11 -5.51
CA ALA A 351 -6.77 -0.96 -5.11
C ALA A 351 -7.10 -1.78 -3.86
N ALA A 352 -6.56 -3.00 -3.74
CA ALA A 352 -6.76 -3.84 -2.56
C ALA A 352 -6.04 -3.29 -1.32
N TRP A 353 -4.86 -2.68 -1.49
CA TRP A 353 -4.09 -2.08 -0.40
C TRP A 353 -4.66 -0.74 0.09
N PHE A 354 -5.32 0.03 -0.78
CA PHE A 354 -5.86 1.35 -0.45
C PHE A 354 -6.99 1.33 0.61
N VAL A 355 -7.64 0.19 0.80
CA VAL A 355 -8.86 0.01 1.62
C VAL A 355 -8.61 0.21 3.12
#